data_AF-A0A512BDW4-F1
#
_entry.id   AF-A0A512BDW4-F1
#
_cell.length_a   1.000
_cell.length_b   1.000
_cell.length_c   1.000
_cell.angle_alpha   90.00
_cell.angle_beta   90.00
_cell.angle_gamma   90.00
#
_symmetry.space_group_name_H-M   'P 1'
#
loop_
_entity.id
_entity.type
_entity.pdbx_description
1 polymer ?
#
loop_
_entity_poly.entity_id
_entity_poly.type
_entity_poly.pdbx_seq_one_letter_code
_entity_poly.pdbx_strand_id
1 'polypeptide(L)'
;MVVIGAYMLALNKSKGENASTQTMVAAGHIATIVAIIISCIVAAIALPIFIPDIFSGGKSDGALVNAPSQTGTGKTNGLVFILFMCATVGNFCFGSFSSFMIPYTARRNQTKDRKSEVLNN
;
A
#
# COMPACT_ATOMS: atom_id res chain seq x y z
N MET A 1 -1.43 2.30 -6.44
CA MET A 1 -2.46 3.35 -6.66
C MET A 1 -3.51 2.92 -7.69
N VAL A 2 -3.14 2.59 -8.93
CA VAL A 2 -4.11 2.27 -10.01
C VAL A 2 -5.03 1.10 -9.64
N VAL A 3 -4.48 0.01 -9.07
CA VAL A 3 -5.28 -1.17 -8.68
C VAL A 3 -6.26 -0.86 -7.55
N ILE A 4 -5.79 -0.18 -6.48
CA ILE A 4 -6.65 0.22 -5.35
C ILE A 4 -7.75 1.16 -5.83
N GLY A 5 -7.41 2.12 -6.70
CA GLY A 5 -8.39 3.03 -7.28
C GLY A 5 -9.40 2.36 -8.19
N ALA A 6 -8.95 1.47 -9.06
CA ALA A 6 -9.84 0.67 -9.91
C ALA A 6 -10.80 -0.18 -9.06
N TYR A 7 -10.31 -0.79 -7.98
CA TYR A 7 -11.14 -1.55 -7.05
C TYR A 7 -12.18 -0.67 -6.36
N MET A 8 -11.79 0.50 -5.83
CA MET A 8 -12.73 1.44 -5.19
C MET A 8 -13.77 1.99 -6.18
N LEU A 9 -13.37 2.28 -7.42
CA LEU A 9 -14.28 2.74 -8.48
C LEU A 9 -15.24 1.64 -8.93
N ALA A 10 -14.74 0.40 -9.10
CA ALA A 10 -15.57 -0.75 -9.41
C ALA A 10 -16.59 -1.04 -8.30
N LEU A 11 -16.17 -0.92 -7.04
CA LEU A 11 -17.05 -1.09 -5.87
C LEU A 11 -18.09 0.04 -5.75
N ASN A 12 -17.73 1.27 -6.09
CA ASN A 12 -18.70 2.36 -6.16
C ASN A 12 -19.72 2.13 -7.29
N LYS A 13 -19.25 1.68 -8.46
CA LYS A 13 -20.10 1.37 -9.61
C LYS A 13 -21.04 0.20 -9.34
N SER A 14 -20.58 -0.87 -8.67
CA SER A 14 -21.42 -2.01 -8.32
C SER A 14 -22.51 -1.66 -7.32
N LYS A 15 -22.28 -0.64 -6.48
CA LYS A 15 -23.27 -0.06 -5.56
C LYS A 15 -24.11 1.07 -6.16
N GLY A 16 -24.07 1.25 -7.49
CA GLY A 16 -24.88 2.25 -8.18
C GLY A 16 -24.51 3.70 -7.85
N GLU A 17 -23.21 3.98 -7.66
CA GLU A 17 -22.65 5.31 -7.29
C GLU A 17 -23.10 5.85 -5.93
N ASN A 18 -23.81 5.04 -5.13
CA ASN A 18 -24.34 5.40 -3.82
C ASN A 18 -23.49 4.86 -2.66
N ALA A 19 -22.24 4.45 -2.90
CA ALA A 19 -21.38 4.03 -1.80
C ALA A 19 -21.09 5.24 -0.89
N SER A 20 -21.29 5.06 0.42
CA SER A 20 -20.88 6.06 1.41
C SER A 20 -19.37 6.25 1.36
N THR A 21 -18.93 7.51 1.48
CA THR A 21 -17.50 7.87 1.58
C THR A 21 -16.80 7.07 2.67
N GLN A 22 -17.46 6.84 3.81
CA GLN A 22 -16.90 6.03 4.90
C GLN A 22 -16.65 4.58 4.48
N THR A 23 -17.58 3.98 3.73
CA THR A 23 -17.43 2.61 3.20
C THR A 23 -16.31 2.53 2.16
N MET A 24 -16.18 3.54 1.30
CA MET A 24 -15.10 3.58 0.31
C MET A 24 -13.74 3.73 0.99
N VAL A 25 -13.59 4.62 1.98
CA VAL A 25 -12.34 4.79 2.74
C VAL A 25 -11.94 3.50 3.45
N ALA A 26 -12.90 2.85 4.14
CA ALA A 26 -12.66 1.56 4.81
C ALA A 26 -12.22 0.47 3.81
N ALA A 27 -12.89 0.37 2.66
CA ALA A 27 -12.51 -0.57 1.60
C ALA A 27 -11.09 -0.28 1.05
N GLY A 28 -10.71 0.99 0.92
CA GLY A 28 -9.37 1.40 0.51
C GLY A 28 -8.29 1.00 1.51
N HIS A 29 -8.56 1.12 2.81
CA HIS A 29 -7.63 0.67 3.85
C HIS A 29 -7.49 -0.85 3.88
N ILE A 30 -8.58 -1.60 3.72
CA ILE A 30 -8.52 -3.07 3.59
C ILE A 30 -7.67 -3.46 2.38
N ALA A 31 -7.90 -2.83 1.22
CA ALA A 31 -7.09 -3.07 0.02
C ALA A 31 -5.60 -2.73 0.25
N THR A 32 -5.31 -1.69 1.03
CA THR A 32 -3.94 -1.31 1.40
C THR A 32 -3.28 -2.37 2.27
N ILE A 33 -3.98 -2.90 3.28
CA ILE A 33 -3.45 -3.96 4.14
C ILE A 33 -3.13 -5.20 3.31
N VAL A 34 -4.02 -5.62 2.41
CA VAL A 34 -3.79 -6.76 1.52
C VAL A 34 -2.56 -6.50 0.62
N ALA A 35 -2.43 -5.29 0.07
CA ALA A 35 -1.28 -4.92 -0.75
C ALA A 35 0.04 -4.95 0.03
N ILE A 36 0.04 -4.52 1.30
CA ILE A 36 1.22 -4.60 2.19
C ILE A 36 1.60 -6.07 2.41
N ILE A 37 0.63 -6.94 2.73
CA ILE A 37 0.89 -8.36 2.95
C ILE A 37 1.51 -9.01 1.70
N ILE A 38 0.93 -8.75 0.52
CA ILE A 38 1.46 -9.26 -0.75
C ILE A 38 2.87 -8.73 -1.00
N SER A 39 3.12 -7.44 -0.76
CA SER A 39 4.44 -6.83 -0.95
C SER A 39 5.49 -7.47 -0.03
N CYS A 40 5.13 -7.73 1.23
CA CYS A 40 5.99 -8.43 2.18
C CYS A 40 6.30 -9.86 1.74
N ILE A 41 5.31 -10.60 1.23
CA ILE A 41 5.52 -11.97 0.70
C ILE A 41 6.45 -11.95 -0.50
N VAL A 42 6.22 -11.05 -1.47
CA VAL A 42 7.08 -10.92 -2.65
C VAL A 42 8.50 -10.54 -2.25
N ALA A 43 8.68 -9.61 -1.31
CA ALA A 43 9.99 -9.27 -0.77
C ALA A 43 10.66 -10.46 -0.10
N ALA A 44 9.93 -11.23 0.72
CA ALA A 44 10.44 -12.42 1.39
C ALA A 44 10.91 -13.50 0.41
N ILE A 45 10.24 -13.65 -0.74
CA ILE A 45 10.61 -14.61 -1.80
C ILE A 45 11.78 -14.07 -2.64
N ALA A 46 11.80 -12.78 -2.95
CA ALA A 46 12.85 -12.17 -3.76
C ALA A 46 14.20 -12.14 -3.05
N LEU A 47 14.22 -11.86 -1.74
CA LEU A 47 15.43 -11.76 -0.93
C LEU A 47 16.39 -12.96 -1.06
N PRO A 48 15.97 -14.22 -0.87
CA PRO A 48 16.86 -15.38 -1.01
C PRO A 48 17.29 -15.65 -2.46
N ILE A 49 16.55 -15.16 -3.46
CA ILE A 49 16.92 -15.31 -4.89
C ILE A 49 18.05 -14.35 -5.24
N PHE A 50 17.96 -13.09 -4.82
CA PHE A 50 18.94 -12.05 -5.15
C PHE A 50 20.14 -12.01 -4.20
N ILE A 51 19.95 -12.42 -2.95
CA ILE A 51 20.99 -12.45 -1.94
C ILE A 51 20.99 -13.87 -1.34
N PRO A 52 21.72 -14.81 -1.97
CA PRO A 52 21.95 -16.11 -1.36
C PRO A 52 22.61 -15.88 0.01
N ASP A 53 22.27 -16.72 0.99
CA ASP A 53 22.79 -16.61 2.37
C ASP A 53 22.30 -15.41 3.20
N ILE A 54 21.25 -14.69 2.79
CA ILE A 54 20.74 -13.54 3.56
C ILE A 54 20.29 -13.89 5.00
N PHE A 55 19.83 -15.12 5.21
CA PHE A 55 19.39 -15.63 6.52
C PHE A 55 20.46 -16.46 7.23
N SER A 56 21.60 -16.74 6.60
CA SER A 56 22.72 -17.37 7.29
C SER A 56 23.54 -16.27 7.99
N GLY A 57 23.97 -16.51 9.23
CA GLY A 57 24.64 -15.50 10.07
C GLY A 57 26.05 -15.07 9.59
N GLY A 58 26.40 -15.33 8.33
CA GLY A 58 27.69 -15.07 7.73
C GLY A 58 27.76 -13.72 7.01
N LYS A 59 28.99 -13.26 6.70
CA LYS A 59 29.22 -12.10 5.85
C LYS A 59 28.73 -12.42 4.44
N SER A 60 27.54 -11.93 4.04
CA SER A 60 27.15 -11.98 2.63
C SER A 60 28.12 -11.09 1.85
N ASP A 61 28.93 -11.70 1.00
CA ASP A 61 29.88 -10.98 0.17
C ASP A 61 29.08 -10.18 -0.88
N GLY A 62 29.16 -8.86 -0.82
CA GLY A 62 28.77 -8.01 -1.95
C GLY A 62 27.29 -7.84 -2.29
N ALA A 63 26.34 -7.96 -1.35
CA ALA A 63 24.92 -7.69 -1.66
C ALA A 63 24.64 -6.26 -2.20
N LEU A 64 25.50 -5.28 -1.87
CA LEU A 64 25.43 -3.91 -2.37
C LEU A 64 26.84 -3.35 -2.63
N VAL A 65 27.28 -3.42 -3.90
CA VAL A 65 28.49 -2.71 -4.36
C VAL A 65 28.17 -1.20 -4.30
N ASN A 66 28.81 -0.48 -3.36
CA ASN A 66 28.59 0.94 -3.02
C ASN A 66 27.50 1.27 -1.97
N ALA A 67 27.09 0.34 -1.11
CA ALA A 67 26.25 0.71 0.03
C ALA A 67 27.01 1.56 1.07
N PRO A 68 26.34 2.53 1.74
CA PRO A 68 26.85 3.16 2.94
C PRO A 68 27.34 2.12 3.96
N SER A 69 28.36 2.40 4.75
CA SER A 69 28.97 1.47 5.71
C SER A 69 27.99 0.90 6.76
N GLN A 70 26.80 1.47 6.90
CA GLN A 70 25.70 0.97 7.74
C GLN A 70 24.87 -0.15 7.08
N THR A 71 24.90 -0.25 5.75
CA THR A 71 24.18 -1.25 4.94
C THR A 71 25.13 -2.18 4.15
N GLY A 72 26.41 -1.82 4.04
CA GLY A 72 27.46 -2.61 3.40
C GLY A 72 28.24 -3.51 4.38
N THR A 73 28.46 -4.75 3.97
CA THR A 73 29.34 -5.77 4.57
C THR A 73 28.89 -6.34 5.92
N GLY A 74 28.32 -7.56 5.90
CA GLY A 74 28.08 -8.38 7.11
C GLY A 74 26.88 -8.00 7.98
N LYS A 75 26.01 -7.09 7.53
CA LYS A 75 24.78 -6.67 8.22
C LYS A 75 23.53 -6.89 7.36
N THR A 76 23.34 -8.12 6.87
CA THR A 76 22.16 -8.54 6.11
C THR A 76 20.84 -8.23 6.83
N ASN A 77 20.81 -8.33 8.16
CA ASN A 77 19.65 -7.99 8.98
C ASN A 77 19.18 -6.53 8.81
N GLY A 78 20.09 -5.58 8.61
CA GLY A 78 19.73 -4.17 8.40
C GLY A 78 19.07 -3.94 7.04
N LEU A 79 19.54 -4.65 6.01
CA LEU A 79 18.97 -4.60 4.67
C LEU A 79 17.56 -5.18 4.62
N VAL A 80 17.34 -6.33 5.26
CA VAL A 80 16.01 -6.94 5.41
C VAL A 80 15.06 -6.00 6.14
N PHE A 81 15.50 -5.42 7.26
CA PHE A 81 14.70 -4.46 8.01
C PHE A 81 14.30 -3.25 7.17
N ILE A 82 15.24 -2.63 6.45
CA ILE A 82 14.96 -1.48 5.59
C ILE A 82 13.95 -1.85 4.48
N LEU A 83 14.10 -3.02 3.86
CA LEU A 83 13.19 -3.50 2.82
C LEU A 83 11.76 -3.68 3.34
N PHE A 84 11.60 -4.36 4.46
CA PHE A 84 10.27 -4.56 5.07
C PHE A 84 9.68 -3.24 5.60
N MET A 85 10.50 -2.34 6.15
CA MET A 85 10.04 -1.01 6.57
C MET A 85 9.58 -0.16 5.38
N CYS A 86 10.35 -0.11 4.28
CA CYS A 86 9.92 0.57 3.06
C CYS A 86 8.65 -0.07 2.48
N ALA A 87 8.57 -1.41 2.45
CA ALA A 87 7.41 -2.12 1.95
C ALA A 87 6.16 -1.88 2.81
N THR A 88 6.29 -1.73 4.12
CA THR A 88 5.15 -1.48 5.01
C THR A 88 4.79 0.00 5.06
N VAL A 89 5.69 0.86 5.49
CA VAL A 89 5.45 2.30 5.66
C VAL A 89 5.13 2.96 4.33
N GLY A 90 5.89 2.65 3.28
CA GLY A 90 5.66 3.18 1.94
C GLY A 90 4.27 2.83 1.43
N ASN A 91 3.93 1.54 1.39
CA ASN A 91 2.60 1.11 0.93
C ASN A 91 1.47 1.61 1.84
N PHE A 92 1.69 1.74 3.15
CA PHE A 92 0.71 2.29 4.07
C PHE A 92 0.43 3.77 3.80
N CYS A 93 1.47 4.60 3.66
CA CYS A 93 1.32 6.02 3.35
C CYS A 93 0.62 6.22 2.00
N PHE A 94 1.08 5.51 0.96
CA PHE A 94 0.47 5.60 -0.37
C PHE A 94 -0.97 5.08 -0.40
N GLY A 95 -1.24 3.96 0.28
CA GLY A 95 -2.58 3.38 0.35
C GLY A 95 -3.57 4.24 1.13
N SER A 96 -3.13 4.79 2.27
CA SER A 96 -3.91 5.75 3.06
C SER A 96 -4.26 6.99 2.24
N PHE A 97 -3.27 7.60 1.57
CA PHE A 97 -3.50 8.75 0.70
C PHE A 97 -4.51 8.46 -0.41
N SER A 98 -4.37 7.31 -1.09
CA SER A 98 -5.31 6.91 -2.14
C SER A 98 -6.72 6.64 -1.61
N SER A 99 -6.83 6.09 -0.41
CA SER A 99 -8.12 5.83 0.25
C SER A 99 -8.88 7.11 0.55
N PHE A 100 -8.17 8.21 0.83
CA PHE A 100 -8.79 9.52 1.04
C PHE A 100 -9.10 10.24 -0.27
N MET A 101 -8.17 10.29 -1.23
CA MET A 101 -8.36 11.08 -2.45
C MET A 101 -9.41 10.50 -3.41
N ILE A 102 -9.49 9.18 -3.53
CA ILE A 102 -10.34 8.55 -4.54
C ILE A 102 -11.84 8.74 -4.27
N PRO A 103 -12.35 8.61 -3.04
CA PRO A 103 -13.76 8.90 -2.75
C PRO A 103 -14.17 10.34 -3.09
N TYR A 104 -13.30 11.33 -2.85
CA TYR A 104 -13.57 12.74 -3.20
C TYR A 104 -13.60 12.96 -4.72
N THR A 105 -12.70 12.32 -5.47
CA THR A 105 -12.69 12.44 -6.94
C THR A 105 -13.79 11.63 -7.61
N ALA A 106 -14.16 10.47 -7.05
CA ALA A 106 -15.21 9.59 -7.56
C ALA A 106 -16.62 10.17 -7.35
N ARG A 107 -16.85 10.87 -6.23
CA ARG A 107 -18.11 11.60 -5.97
C ARG A 107 -18.07 12.98 -6.62
N ARG A 108 -18.03 13.04 -7.94
CA ARG A 108 -18.07 14.30 -8.71
C ARG A 108 -19.37 15.10 -8.53
N ASN A 109 -20.40 14.54 -7.88
CA ASN A 109 -21.74 15.11 -7.75
C ASN A 109 -22.25 15.16 -6.29
N GLN A 110 -21.43 15.65 -5.34
CA GLN A 110 -21.84 15.86 -3.93
C GLN A 110 -23.06 16.81 -3.76
N THR A 111 -23.43 17.55 -4.81
CA THR A 111 -24.55 18.50 -4.81
C THR A 111 -25.93 17.84 -4.79
N LYS A 112 -26.06 16.57 -5.20
CA LYS A 112 -27.34 15.84 -5.16
C LYS A 112 -27.72 15.40 -3.74
N ASP A 113 -26.76 14.89 -2.96
CA ASP A 113 -26.99 14.46 -1.57
C ASP A 113 -27.42 15.63 -0.67
N ARG A 114 -26.82 16.82 -0.85
CA ARG A 114 -27.23 18.03 -0.11
C ARG A 114 -28.65 18.48 -0.47
N LYS A 115 -29.08 18.30 -1.72
CA LYS A 115 -30.44 18.68 -2.14
C LYS A 115 -31.52 17.78 -1.54
N SER A 116 -31.25 16.47 -1.42
CA SER A 116 -32.18 15.54 -0.78
C SER A 116 -32.30 15.74 0.73
N GLU A 117 -31.22 16.13 1.41
CA GLU A 117 -31.22 16.40 2.86
C GLU A 117 -31.98 17.68 3.21
N VAL A 118 -31.89 18.71 2.36
CA VAL A 118 -32.61 19.99 2.53
C VAL A 118 -34.10 19.88 2.17
N LEU A 119 -34.50 18.92 1.33
CA LEU A 119 -35.89 18.73 0.92
C LEU A 119 -36.71 17.81 1.85
N ASN A 120 -36.05 17.12 2.78
CA ASN A 120 -36.68 16.21 3.76
C ASN A 120 -36.65 16.75 5.20
N ASN A 121 -36.17 17.98 5.41
CA ASN A 121 -36.29 18.76 6.65
C ASN A 121 -37.23 19.94 6.39
#